data_AF-A0A6G0PJF1-F1
#
_entry.id   AF-A0A6G0PJF1-F1
#
_cell.length_a   1.000
_cell.length_b   1.000
_cell.length_c   1.000
_cell.angle_alpha   90.00
_cell.angle_beta   90.00
_cell.angle_gamma   90.00
#
_symmetry.space_group_name_H-M   'P 1'
#
loop_
_entity.id
_entity.type
_entity.pdbx_description
1 polymer ?
#
loop_
_entity_poly.entity_id
_entity_poly.type
_entity_poly.pdbx_seq_one_letter_code
_entity_poly.pdbx_strand_id
1 'polypeptide(L)'
;MGRYTTVQTFSDQDAKGAAVVYNAASEPTAAPAAVANGASEPKDASKLHINRVDNVSGSSAGAGSGEFHTYRASRRREMERVAAMEKRYKENKAQQEFETKRKRNAEEFEAKMQKRAEKRRRRKERAKSKAMDDAREEHEEEQKEETSADKEQQVPETPGGVPEIPNDGSFLERMLALQKQKEESGEK
;
A
#
# COMPACT_ATOMS: atom_id res chain seq x y z
N MET A 1 -59.14 36.03 -31.10
CA MET A 1 -57.71 36.29 -31.44
C MET A 1 -56.85 35.96 -30.23
N GLY A 2 -56.32 34.75 -30.15
CA GLY A 2 -55.44 34.32 -29.06
C GLY A 2 -54.06 34.98 -29.19
N ARG A 3 -53.57 35.60 -28.11
CA ARG A 3 -52.24 36.19 -28.04
C ARG A 3 -51.28 35.08 -27.58
N TYR A 4 -50.47 34.55 -28.50
CA TYR A 4 -49.37 33.66 -28.14
C TYR A 4 -48.26 34.50 -27.48
N THR A 5 -48.07 34.35 -26.18
CA THR A 5 -46.87 34.85 -25.48
C THR A 5 -45.80 33.76 -25.54
N THR A 6 -44.81 33.94 -26.41
CA THR A 6 -43.63 33.08 -26.45
C THR A 6 -42.74 33.42 -25.25
N VAL A 7 -42.85 32.63 -24.17
CA VAL A 7 -41.89 32.68 -23.06
C VAL A 7 -40.61 31.99 -23.53
N GLN A 8 -39.56 32.77 -23.81
CA GLN A 8 -38.20 32.25 -23.99
C GLN A 8 -37.73 31.64 -22.67
N THR A 9 -37.73 30.32 -22.57
CA THR A 9 -37.16 29.59 -21.44
C THR A 9 -35.64 29.52 -21.61
N PHE A 10 -34.90 30.38 -20.93
CA PHE A 10 -33.44 30.25 -20.80
C PHE A 10 -33.10 29.09 -19.86
N SER A 11 -32.95 27.89 -20.44
CA SER A 11 -32.44 26.72 -19.74
C SER A 11 -30.90 26.72 -19.77
N ASP A 12 -30.28 27.39 -18.80
CA ASP A 12 -28.85 27.24 -18.52
C ASP A 12 -28.70 26.59 -17.14
N GLN A 13 -28.38 25.30 -17.11
CA GLN A 13 -28.18 24.53 -15.87
C GLN A 13 -26.70 24.23 -15.51
N ASP A 14 -25.71 24.68 -16.29
CA ASP A 14 -24.32 24.20 -16.09
C ASP A 14 -23.31 25.31 -15.76
N ALA A 15 -23.14 25.57 -14.45
CA ALA A 15 -22.07 26.40 -13.93
C ALA A 15 -20.85 25.56 -13.51
N LYS A 16 -20.02 25.15 -14.47
CA LYS A 16 -18.68 24.57 -14.23
C LYS A 16 -17.60 25.52 -14.75
N GLY A 17 -17.15 26.44 -13.90
CA GLY A 17 -15.97 27.27 -14.17
C GLY A 17 -14.70 26.57 -13.70
N ALA A 18 -13.93 26.01 -14.63
CA ALA A 18 -12.57 25.51 -14.38
C ALA A 18 -11.54 26.58 -14.75
N ALA A 19 -10.46 26.69 -13.96
CA ALA A 19 -9.37 27.64 -14.20
C ALA A 19 -8.47 27.14 -15.34
N VAL A 20 -8.18 28.00 -16.31
CA VAL A 20 -7.21 27.74 -17.39
C VAL A 20 -5.80 27.98 -16.88
N VAL A 21 -4.93 26.98 -16.97
CA VAL A 21 -3.49 27.17 -16.77
C VAL A 21 -2.92 27.78 -18.06
N TYR A 22 -2.20 28.90 -17.91
CA TYR A 22 -1.74 29.77 -18.99
C TYR A 22 -0.93 29.05 -20.11
N ASN A 23 -0.29 27.92 -19.79
CA ASN A 23 0.56 27.17 -20.73
C ASN A 23 -0.19 26.21 -21.67
N ALA A 24 -1.49 25.97 -21.48
CA ALA A 24 -2.25 25.05 -22.33
C ALA A 24 -2.72 25.67 -23.66
N ALA A 25 -2.64 27.00 -23.80
CA ALA A 25 -3.12 27.72 -24.98
C ALA A 25 -2.04 27.99 -26.05
N SER A 26 -0.77 27.67 -25.78
CA SER A 26 0.36 28.02 -26.66
C SER A 26 0.86 26.90 -27.58
N GLU A 27 0.27 25.70 -27.55
CA GLU A 27 0.66 24.60 -28.44
C GLU A 27 -0.52 24.11 -29.31
N PRO A 28 -0.38 24.08 -30.66
CA PRO A 28 -1.36 23.44 -31.52
C PRO A 28 -1.15 21.91 -31.49
N THR A 29 -1.64 21.23 -30.46
CA THR A 29 -1.53 19.77 -30.39
C THR A 29 -2.59 19.10 -31.26
N ALA A 30 -2.12 18.32 -32.23
CA ALA A 30 -2.89 17.47 -33.13
C ALA A 30 -3.90 16.55 -32.40
N ALA A 31 -5.01 16.28 -33.07
CA ALA A 31 -6.11 15.45 -32.60
C ALA A 31 -5.66 14.04 -32.15
N PRO A 32 -6.08 13.54 -30.97
CA PRO A 32 -5.92 12.13 -30.63
C PRO A 32 -7.12 11.32 -31.14
N ALA A 33 -6.78 10.25 -31.86
CA ALA A 33 -7.67 9.26 -32.44
C ALA A 33 -8.51 8.51 -31.40
N ALA A 34 -9.67 8.04 -31.86
CA ALA A 34 -10.66 7.29 -31.11
C ALA A 34 -10.12 5.97 -30.54
N VAL A 35 -10.34 5.76 -29.23
CA VAL A 35 -10.38 4.42 -28.62
C VAL A 35 -11.68 4.34 -27.81
N ALA A 36 -12.54 3.41 -28.22
CA ALA A 36 -13.81 3.10 -27.57
C ALA A 36 -13.56 2.25 -26.32
N ASN A 37 -14.22 2.59 -25.20
CA ASN A 37 -14.72 1.66 -24.19
C ASN A 37 -15.70 2.39 -23.25
N GLY A 38 -16.78 1.70 -22.89
CA GLY A 38 -18.01 2.29 -22.35
C GLY A 38 -17.98 2.72 -20.90
N ALA A 39 -18.43 3.94 -20.67
CA ALA A 39 -19.27 4.41 -19.57
C ALA A 39 -19.70 5.83 -19.97
N SER A 40 -20.99 6.16 -19.87
CA SER A 40 -21.51 7.49 -20.20
C SER A 40 -21.11 8.50 -19.12
N GLU A 41 -19.85 8.91 -19.12
CA GLU A 41 -19.40 10.10 -18.39
C GLU A 41 -19.80 11.35 -19.19
N PRO A 42 -20.25 12.44 -18.53
CA PRO A 42 -20.66 13.64 -19.24
C PRO A 42 -19.44 14.24 -19.95
N LYS A 43 -19.41 14.13 -21.28
CA LYS A 43 -18.32 14.56 -22.16
C LYS A 43 -18.01 16.07 -22.13
N ASP A 44 -18.69 16.82 -21.27
CA ASP A 44 -18.63 18.28 -21.19
C ASP A 44 -17.90 18.80 -19.95
N ALA A 45 -17.34 17.95 -19.08
CA ALA A 45 -16.61 18.40 -17.89
C ALA A 45 -15.24 19.06 -18.19
N SER A 46 -14.67 18.83 -19.39
CA SER A 46 -13.37 19.36 -19.81
C SER A 46 -13.45 20.62 -20.68
N LYS A 47 -14.65 21.02 -21.11
CA LYS A 47 -14.83 22.25 -21.88
C LYS A 47 -15.07 23.41 -20.92
N LEU A 48 -14.17 24.38 -20.96
CA LEU A 48 -14.27 25.63 -20.21
C LEU A 48 -15.59 26.33 -20.58
N HIS A 49 -16.50 26.44 -19.62
CA HIS A 49 -17.77 27.12 -19.84
C HIS A 49 -17.62 28.60 -19.50
N ILE A 50 -17.36 29.42 -20.52
CA ILE A 50 -17.31 30.88 -20.40
C ILE A 50 -18.75 31.41 -20.49
N ASN A 51 -19.27 31.95 -19.39
CA ASN A 51 -20.57 32.62 -19.38
C ASN A 51 -20.46 33.97 -20.10
N ARG A 52 -20.60 33.97 -21.42
CA ARG A 52 -20.62 35.20 -22.22
C ARG A 52 -21.98 35.87 -22.05
N VAL A 53 -21.97 37.15 -21.64
CA VAL A 53 -23.18 37.97 -21.55
C VAL A 53 -23.23 38.83 -22.81
N ASP A 54 -24.25 38.63 -23.63
CA ASP A 54 -24.35 39.31 -24.93
C ASP A 54 -24.98 40.71 -24.85
N ASN A 55 -25.81 40.98 -23.83
CA ASN A 55 -26.52 42.25 -23.65
C ASN A 55 -25.99 43.03 -22.43
N VAL A 56 -24.76 43.56 -22.53
CA VAL A 56 -24.12 44.33 -21.46
C VAL A 56 -24.46 45.82 -21.59
N SER A 57 -25.09 46.40 -20.57
CA SER A 57 -25.31 47.84 -20.47
C SER A 57 -23.99 48.57 -20.13
N GLY A 58 -23.84 49.82 -20.59
CA GLY A 58 -22.64 50.60 -20.32
C GLY A 58 -22.39 50.80 -18.82
N SER A 59 -21.13 50.86 -18.39
CA SER A 59 -20.77 50.92 -16.96
C SER A 59 -21.28 52.16 -16.22
N SER A 60 -21.58 53.24 -16.95
CA SER A 60 -22.17 54.47 -16.42
C SER A 60 -23.67 54.60 -16.71
N ALA A 61 -24.31 53.58 -17.30
CA ALA A 61 -25.73 53.59 -17.54
C ALA A 61 -26.51 53.42 -16.22
N GLY A 62 -27.65 54.10 -16.10
CA GLY A 62 -28.53 53.96 -14.93
C GLY A 62 -29.20 52.58 -14.86
N ALA A 63 -29.82 52.28 -13.71
CA ALA A 63 -30.55 51.04 -13.52
C ALA A 63 -31.76 50.96 -14.47
N GLY A 64 -31.76 49.96 -15.35
CA GLY A 64 -32.90 49.65 -16.22
C GLY A 64 -33.98 48.83 -15.50
N SER A 65 -35.19 48.79 -16.06
CA SER A 65 -36.32 48.03 -15.50
C SER A 65 -36.09 46.50 -15.47
N GLY A 66 -35.20 45.99 -16.33
CA GLY A 66 -34.83 44.57 -16.38
C GLY A 66 -33.71 44.14 -15.43
N GLU A 67 -32.98 45.10 -14.84
CA GLU A 67 -31.76 44.82 -14.06
C GLU A 67 -32.07 44.06 -12.75
N PHE A 68 -33.26 44.27 -12.20
CA PHE A 68 -33.69 43.50 -11.03
C PHE A 68 -33.82 42.00 -11.34
N HIS A 69 -34.33 41.65 -12.51
CA HIS A 69 -34.54 40.26 -12.89
C HIS A 69 -33.24 39.56 -13.27
N THR A 70 -32.30 40.26 -13.91
CA THR A 70 -30.96 39.74 -14.20
C THR A 70 -30.21 39.43 -12.90
N TYR A 71 -30.21 40.35 -11.94
CA TYR A 71 -29.63 40.12 -10.60
C TYR A 71 -30.28 38.94 -9.87
N ARG A 72 -31.61 38.86 -9.89
CA ARG A 72 -32.32 37.75 -9.22
C ARG A 72 -31.93 36.39 -9.81
N ALA A 73 -31.81 36.31 -11.14
CA ALA A 73 -31.40 35.09 -11.83
C ALA A 73 -29.93 34.75 -11.55
N SER A 74 -29.01 35.73 -11.65
CA SER A 74 -27.58 35.51 -11.39
C SER A 74 -27.32 35.11 -9.94
N ARG A 75 -27.98 35.75 -8.98
CA ARG A 75 -27.90 35.41 -7.56
C ARG A 75 -28.38 33.99 -7.29
N ARG A 76 -29.50 33.58 -7.89
CA ARG A 76 -30.00 32.20 -7.73
C ARG A 76 -28.97 31.18 -8.22
N ARG A 77 -28.45 31.38 -9.44
CA ARG A 77 -27.40 30.51 -10.02
C ARG A 77 -26.18 30.43 -9.11
N GLU A 78 -25.75 31.56 -8.56
CA GLU A 78 -24.60 31.62 -7.67
C GLU A 78 -24.84 30.89 -6.33
N MET A 79 -26.02 31.07 -5.73
CA MET A 79 -26.37 30.36 -4.50
C MET A 79 -26.44 28.84 -4.72
N GLU A 80 -27.02 28.40 -5.86
CA GLU A 80 -27.05 26.99 -6.25
C GLU A 80 -25.64 26.43 -6.46
N ARG A 81 -24.76 27.19 -7.13
CA ARG A 81 -23.36 26.82 -7.34
C ARG A 81 -22.61 26.66 -6.03
N VAL A 82 -22.75 27.63 -5.11
CA VAL A 82 -22.11 27.58 -3.78
C VAL A 82 -22.65 26.40 -2.98
N ALA A 83 -23.97 26.18 -2.95
CA ALA A 83 -24.58 25.05 -2.26
C ALA A 83 -24.09 23.69 -2.80
N ALA A 84 -23.94 23.55 -4.12
CA ALA A 84 -23.40 22.34 -4.73
C ALA A 84 -21.93 22.11 -4.35
N MET A 85 -21.12 23.17 -4.30
CA MET A 85 -19.72 23.10 -3.86
C MET A 85 -19.62 22.68 -2.39
N GLU A 86 -20.42 23.29 -1.51
CA GLU A 86 -20.45 22.94 -0.08
C GLU A 86 -20.89 21.51 0.15
N LYS A 87 -21.89 21.02 -0.60
CA LYS A 87 -22.35 19.63 -0.52
C LYS A 87 -21.22 18.66 -0.87
N ARG A 88 -20.54 18.88 -2.00
CA ARG A 88 -19.38 18.07 -2.43
C ARG A 88 -18.26 18.10 -1.40
N TYR A 89 -17.98 19.26 -0.82
CA TYR A 89 -16.98 19.40 0.23
C TYR A 89 -17.31 18.56 1.47
N LYS A 90 -18.58 18.61 1.93
CA LYS A 90 -19.05 17.81 3.06
C LYS A 90 -18.95 16.30 2.79
N GLU A 91 -19.36 15.87 1.59
CA GLU A 91 -19.26 14.46 1.16
C GLU A 91 -17.81 13.98 1.12
N ASN A 92 -16.91 14.75 0.50
CA ASN A 92 -15.49 14.43 0.43
C ASN A 92 -14.85 14.38 1.81
N LYS A 93 -15.17 15.32 2.69
CA LYS A 93 -14.67 15.34 4.07
C LYS A 93 -15.13 14.10 4.85
N ALA A 94 -16.41 13.76 4.77
CA ALA A 94 -16.96 12.57 5.42
C ALA A 94 -16.31 11.28 4.90
N GLN A 95 -16.07 11.19 3.59
CA GLN A 95 -15.39 10.05 2.97
C GLN A 95 -13.93 9.93 3.45
N GLN A 96 -13.19 11.03 3.50
CA GLN A 96 -11.82 11.04 4.03
C GLN A 96 -11.78 10.61 5.51
N GLU A 97 -12.68 11.13 6.35
CA GLU A 97 -12.79 10.73 7.75
C GLU A 97 -13.13 9.24 7.91
N PHE A 98 -14.00 8.71 7.06
CA PHE A 98 -14.31 7.28 7.05
C PHE A 98 -13.11 6.43 6.64
N GLU A 99 -12.40 6.82 5.59
CA GLU A 99 -11.23 6.09 5.09
C GLU A 99 -10.08 6.09 6.09
N THR A 100 -9.79 7.23 6.72
CA THR A 100 -8.77 7.33 7.77
C THR A 100 -9.11 6.44 8.96
N LYS A 101 -10.38 6.45 9.43
CA LYS A 101 -10.84 5.55 10.49
C LYS A 101 -10.74 4.07 10.10
N ARG A 102 -11.09 3.72 8.86
CA ARG A 102 -10.96 2.34 8.35
C ARG A 102 -9.51 1.88 8.32
N LYS A 103 -8.59 2.72 7.82
CA LYS A 103 -7.14 2.43 7.79
C LYS A 103 -6.59 2.24 9.20
N ARG A 104 -6.89 3.16 10.13
CA ARG A 104 -6.48 3.04 11.53
C ARG A 104 -6.95 1.73 12.16
N ASN A 105 -8.22 1.36 11.96
CA ASN A 105 -8.75 0.12 12.52
C ASN A 105 -8.07 -1.12 11.93
N ALA A 106 -7.75 -1.10 10.62
CA ALA A 106 -7.01 -2.17 9.97
C ALA A 106 -5.58 -2.29 10.52
N GLU A 107 -4.86 -1.18 10.67
CA GLU A 107 -3.52 -1.12 11.26
C GLU A 107 -3.51 -1.63 12.71
N GLU A 108 -4.50 -1.24 13.53
CA GLU A 108 -4.64 -1.72 14.91
C GLU A 108 -4.90 -3.24 14.96
N PHE A 109 -5.69 -3.77 14.02
CA PHE A 109 -5.96 -5.20 13.92
C PHE A 109 -4.70 -5.96 13.47
N GLU A 110 -4.00 -5.47 12.45
CA GLU A 110 -2.75 -6.03 11.94
C GLU A 110 -1.66 -6.04 13.02
N ALA A 111 -1.47 -4.95 13.76
CA ALA A 111 -0.53 -4.89 14.87
C ALA A 111 -0.85 -5.92 15.97
N LYS A 112 -2.14 -6.09 16.31
CA LYS A 112 -2.60 -7.13 17.25
C LYS A 112 -2.35 -8.54 16.69
N MET A 113 -2.59 -8.76 15.40
CA MET A 113 -2.37 -10.05 14.74
C MET A 113 -0.89 -10.39 14.65
N GLN A 114 -0.03 -9.45 14.27
CA GLN A 114 1.43 -9.59 14.24
C GLN A 114 1.96 -9.93 15.63
N LYS A 115 1.57 -9.18 16.67
CA LYS A 115 1.94 -9.47 18.07
C LYS A 115 1.51 -10.88 18.52
N ARG A 116 0.33 -11.34 18.11
CA ARG A 116 -0.13 -12.71 18.39
C ARG A 116 0.65 -13.76 17.60
N ALA A 117 0.96 -13.49 16.33
CA ALA A 117 1.75 -14.36 15.47
C ALA A 117 3.19 -14.52 16.01
N GLU A 118 3.85 -13.42 16.38
CA GLU A 118 5.16 -13.41 17.02
C GLU A 118 5.18 -14.20 18.34
N LYS A 119 4.16 -14.01 19.19
CA LYS A 119 4.03 -14.81 20.43
C LYS A 119 3.92 -16.30 20.13
N ARG A 120 3.16 -16.70 19.09
CA ARG A 120 3.07 -18.09 18.66
C ARG A 120 4.40 -18.60 18.09
N ARG A 121 5.11 -17.79 17.30
CA ARG A 121 6.43 -18.13 16.75
C ARG A 121 7.44 -18.37 17.86
N ARG A 122 7.54 -17.45 18.83
CA ARG A 122 8.42 -17.58 20.00
C ARG A 122 8.09 -18.81 20.86
N ARG A 123 6.80 -19.17 21.01
CA ARG A 123 6.40 -20.40 21.72
C ARG A 123 6.81 -21.65 20.95
N LYS A 124 6.66 -21.67 19.62
CA LYS A 124 7.11 -22.78 18.76
C LYS A 124 8.63 -22.94 18.79
N GLU A 125 9.38 -21.84 18.70
CA GLU A 125 10.84 -21.83 18.80
C GLU A 125 11.31 -22.40 20.15
N ARG A 126 10.69 -21.98 21.27
CA ARG A 126 11.00 -22.52 22.61
C ARG A 126 10.62 -24.00 22.77
N ALA A 127 9.51 -24.44 22.20
CA ALA A 127 9.13 -25.84 22.25
C ALA A 127 10.10 -26.71 21.42
N LYS A 128 10.54 -26.20 20.25
CA LYS A 128 11.54 -26.86 19.42
C LYS A 128 12.90 -26.92 20.09
N SER A 129 13.35 -25.83 20.74
CA SER A 129 14.62 -25.84 21.47
C SER A 129 14.57 -26.83 22.63
N LYS A 130 13.49 -26.83 23.42
CA LYS A 130 13.30 -27.83 24.49
C LYS A 130 13.30 -29.26 23.97
N ALA A 131 12.58 -29.55 22.89
CA ALA A 131 12.59 -30.89 22.30
C ALA A 131 13.98 -31.29 21.77
N MET A 132 14.80 -30.34 21.30
CA MET A 132 16.18 -30.60 20.91
C MET A 132 17.09 -30.80 22.13
N ASP A 133 16.87 -30.07 23.22
CA ASP A 133 17.59 -30.23 24.47
C ASP A 133 17.24 -31.58 25.12
N ASP A 134 15.96 -31.93 25.24
CA ASP A 134 15.47 -33.21 25.76
C ASP A 134 16.02 -34.38 24.92
N ALA A 135 15.96 -34.31 23.58
CA ALA A 135 16.54 -35.34 22.71
C ALA A 135 18.06 -35.44 22.81
N ARG A 136 18.75 -34.34 23.16
CA ARG A 136 20.19 -34.34 23.40
C ARG A 136 20.53 -34.94 24.77
N GLU A 137 19.73 -34.68 25.79
CA GLU A 137 19.87 -35.29 27.12
C GLU A 137 19.60 -36.80 27.04
N GLU A 138 18.55 -37.25 26.33
CA GLU A 138 18.30 -38.67 26.05
C GLU A 138 19.48 -39.32 25.31
N HIS A 139 20.04 -38.67 24.28
CA HIS A 139 21.22 -39.19 23.59
C HIS A 139 22.50 -39.19 24.46
N GLU A 140 22.67 -38.23 25.38
CA GLU A 140 23.79 -38.21 26.33
C GLU A 140 23.62 -39.24 27.46
N GLU A 141 22.39 -39.57 27.86
CA GLU A 141 22.09 -40.67 28.79
C GLU A 141 22.25 -42.04 28.13
N GLU A 142 21.78 -42.23 26.89
CA GLU A 142 22.03 -43.44 26.10
C GLU A 142 23.53 -43.64 25.83
N GLN A 143 24.29 -42.57 25.51
CA GLN A 143 25.75 -42.66 25.40
C GLN A 143 26.45 -42.91 26.74
N LYS A 144 25.90 -42.47 27.88
CA LYS A 144 26.44 -42.81 29.22
C LYS A 144 26.09 -44.24 29.63
N GLU A 145 24.92 -44.75 29.29
CA GLU A 145 24.56 -46.16 29.49
C GLU A 145 25.41 -47.07 28.58
N GLU A 146 25.57 -46.73 27.30
CA GLU A 146 26.44 -47.48 26.38
C GLU A 146 27.92 -47.40 26.79
N THR A 147 28.45 -46.23 27.23
CA THR A 147 29.85 -46.13 27.72
C THR A 147 30.07 -46.72 29.13
N SER A 148 29.00 -47.05 29.86
CA SER A 148 29.08 -47.79 31.14
C SER A 148 28.85 -49.30 30.98
N ALA A 149 28.15 -49.73 29.93
CA ALA A 149 28.06 -51.12 29.48
C ALA A 149 29.26 -51.55 28.62
N ASP A 150 30.00 -50.60 28.02
CA ASP A 150 31.20 -50.84 27.21
C ASP A 150 32.52 -50.65 27.97
N LYS A 151 32.50 -50.66 29.31
CA LYS A 151 33.70 -50.88 30.14
C LYS A 151 34.04 -52.36 30.35
N GLU A 152 33.35 -53.26 29.64
CA GLU A 152 33.78 -54.64 29.41
C GLU A 152 33.81 -54.98 27.91
N GLN A 153 34.46 -54.16 27.09
CA GLN A 153 35.01 -54.65 25.82
C GLN A 153 36.53 -54.47 25.81
N GLN A 154 37.20 -55.59 26.09
CA GLN A 154 38.61 -55.77 25.77
C GLN A 154 38.78 -55.58 24.25
N VAL A 155 39.35 -54.44 23.86
CA VAL A 155 39.95 -54.30 22.53
C VAL A 155 41.09 -55.32 22.45
N PRO A 156 41.10 -56.26 21.48
CA PRO A 156 42.24 -57.15 21.33
C PRO A 156 43.44 -56.31 20.90
N GLU A 157 44.34 -56.02 21.85
CA GLU A 157 45.65 -55.50 21.51
C GLU A 157 46.40 -56.56 20.70
N THR A 158 46.68 -56.27 19.43
CA THR A 158 47.75 -56.94 18.69
C THR A 158 49.10 -56.50 19.29
N PRO A 159 50.18 -57.31 19.18
CA PRO A 159 51.41 -57.13 19.95
C PRO A 159 52.28 -55.94 19.48
N GLY A 160 51.73 -54.73 19.57
CA GLY A 160 52.34 -53.48 19.10
C GLY A 160 51.72 -52.20 19.68
N GLY A 161 50.67 -52.26 20.52
CA GLY A 161 50.20 -51.12 21.33
C GLY A 161 49.63 -49.92 20.57
N VAL A 162 49.22 -50.10 19.31
CA VAL A 162 48.55 -49.04 18.53
C VAL A 162 47.04 -49.33 18.54
N PRO A 163 46.19 -48.40 19.03
CA PRO A 163 44.74 -48.58 19.01
C PRO A 163 44.23 -48.62 17.57
N GLU A 164 43.42 -49.63 17.24
CA GLU A 164 42.82 -49.76 15.91
C GLU A 164 41.94 -48.54 15.61
N ILE A 165 42.21 -47.92 14.47
CA ILE A 165 41.46 -46.78 13.97
C ILE A 165 40.25 -47.34 13.19
N PRO A 166 39.00 -47.05 13.60
CA PRO A 166 37.83 -47.54 12.88
C PRO A 166 37.79 -46.96 11.45
N ASN A 167 37.47 -47.81 10.47
CA ASN A 167 37.52 -47.51 9.03
C ASN A 167 36.31 -46.68 8.55
N ASP A 168 35.93 -45.66 9.32
CA ASP A 168 34.75 -44.82 9.10
C ASP A 168 35.11 -43.43 8.53
N GLY A 169 36.37 -43.23 8.11
CA GLY A 169 36.85 -41.96 7.54
C GLY A 169 37.22 -40.89 8.59
N SER A 170 36.94 -41.11 9.87
CA SER A 170 37.24 -40.20 10.99
C SER A 170 38.74 -39.85 11.11
N PHE A 171 39.62 -40.76 10.71
CA PHE A 171 41.07 -40.53 10.68
C PHE A 171 41.49 -39.55 9.59
N LEU A 172 40.87 -39.62 8.41
CA LEU A 172 41.16 -38.70 7.32
C LEU A 172 40.77 -37.28 7.73
N GLU A 173 39.65 -37.13 8.42
CA GLU A 173 39.18 -35.83 8.94
C GLU A 173 40.14 -35.26 9.99
N ARG A 174 40.64 -36.10 10.91
CA ARG A 174 41.69 -35.70 11.87
C ARG A 174 42.99 -35.28 11.18
N MET A 175 43.42 -35.99 10.14
CA MET A 175 44.62 -35.66 9.38
C MET A 175 44.47 -34.35 8.58
N LEU A 176 43.30 -34.11 8.00
CA LEU A 176 43.00 -32.88 7.25
C LEU A 176 42.96 -31.67 8.19
N ALA A 177 42.40 -31.84 9.39
CA ALA A 177 42.41 -30.81 10.43
C ALA A 177 43.83 -30.47 10.90
N LEU A 178 44.71 -31.47 11.06
CA LEU A 178 46.12 -31.26 11.40
C LEU A 178 46.90 -30.53 10.30
N GLN A 179 46.65 -30.82 9.02
CA GLN A 179 47.24 -30.08 7.91
C GLN A 179 46.82 -28.61 7.93
N LYS A 180 45.53 -28.34 8.12
CA LYS A 180 45.01 -26.98 8.20
C LYS A 180 45.62 -26.18 9.36
N GLN A 181 45.76 -26.79 10.54
CA GLN A 181 46.44 -26.15 11.67
C GLN A 181 47.93 -25.90 11.41
N LYS A 182 48.59 -26.77 10.63
CA LYS A 182 49.99 -26.58 10.24
C LYS A 182 50.16 -25.45 9.22
N GLU A 183 49.22 -25.29 8.29
CA GLU A 183 49.17 -24.15 7.37
C GLU A 183 48.94 -22.84 8.13
N GLU A 184 47.96 -22.81 9.04
CA GLU A 184 47.64 -21.64 9.87
C GLU A 184 48.77 -21.25 10.85
N SER A 185 49.61 -22.21 11.26
CA SER A 185 50.77 -21.95 12.12
C SER A 185 52.07 -21.68 11.35
N GLY A 186 52.14 -22.03 10.06
CA GLY A 186 53.26 -21.73 9.17
C GLY A 186 53.19 -20.37 8.47
N GLU A 187 52.02 -19.71 8.48
CA GLU A 187 51.81 -18.35 7.96
C GLU A 187 52.08 -17.24 9.00
N LYS A 188 52.84 -17.51 10.07
CA LYS A 188 53.35 -16.49 10.99
C LYS A 188 54.86 -16.52 11.12
#